data_AF-A0A2P6W6S2-F1
#
_entry.id   AF-A0A2P6W6S2-F1
#
_cell.length_a   1.000
_cell.length_b   1.000
_cell.length_c   1.000
_cell.angle_alpha   90.00
_cell.angle_beta   90.00
_cell.angle_gamma   90.00
#
_symmetry.space_group_name_H-M   'P 1'
#
loop_
_entity.id
_entity.type
_entity.pdbx_description
1 polymer ?
#
loop_
_entity_poly.entity_id
_entity_poly.type
_entity_poly.pdbx_seq_one_letter_code
_entity_poly.pdbx_strand_id
1 'polypeptide(L)'
;MLIAIAALLPIIAGFMVYGPVSLYYLTLAQEPIKGSLILIYGIIFLQILPEIFLRPYVGSKSLDEHPLIIFIGFLAGPLVLGLKGLILGPLILILTKEFLFNYTDLVSSVPSQNRIEDKED
;
A
#
# COMPACT_ATOMS: atom_id res chain seq x y z
N MET A 1 -9.79 -19.04 19.90
CA MET A 1 -8.79 -17.98 20.16
C MET A 1 -7.62 -18.03 19.16
N LEU A 2 -7.04 -19.21 18.89
CA LEU A 2 -5.95 -19.38 17.89
C LEU A 2 -6.31 -18.86 16.48
N ILE A 3 -7.54 -19.12 16.02
CA ILE A 3 -8.05 -18.72 14.69
C ILE A 3 -8.15 -17.18 14.55
N ALA A 4 -8.48 -16.48 15.64
CA ALA A 4 -8.59 -15.01 15.62
C ALA A 4 -7.21 -14.33 15.53
N ILE A 5 -6.19 -14.91 16.15
CA ILE A 5 -4.80 -14.43 16.07
C ILE A 5 -4.20 -14.78 14.68
N ALA A 6 -4.52 -15.95 14.14
CA ALA A 6 -4.14 -16.33 12.78
C ALA A 6 -4.83 -15.48 11.69
N ALA A 7 -6.08 -15.04 11.92
CA ALA A 7 -6.78 -14.11 11.04
C ALA A 7 -6.17 -12.69 11.05
N LEU A 8 -5.47 -12.33 12.13
CA LEU A 8 -4.76 -11.05 12.25
C LEU A 8 -3.44 -11.02 11.45
N LEU A 9 -2.90 -12.20 11.09
CA LEU A 9 -1.76 -12.35 10.18
C LEU A 9 -2.24 -13.08 8.90
N PRO A 10 -2.79 -12.33 7.92
CA PRO A 10 -3.35 -12.90 6.69
C PRO A 10 -2.41 -13.86 5.94
N ILE A 11 -1.10 -13.65 6.11
CA ILE A 11 -0.02 -14.42 5.49
C ILE A 11 -0.08 -15.91 5.87
N ILE A 12 -0.42 -16.21 7.13
CA ILE A 12 -0.42 -17.61 7.62
C ILE A 12 -1.71 -18.31 7.21
N ALA A 13 -2.83 -17.61 7.20
CA ALA A 13 -4.14 -18.16 6.86
C ALA A 13 -4.21 -18.68 5.41
N GLY A 14 -3.58 -17.97 4.47
CA GLY A 14 -3.54 -18.39 3.06
C GLY A 14 -2.85 -19.74 2.87
N PHE A 15 -1.64 -19.90 3.41
CA PHE A 15 -0.84 -21.13 3.25
C PHE A 15 -1.41 -22.34 3.99
N MET A 16 -2.10 -22.10 5.12
CA MET A 16 -2.59 -23.16 6.02
C MET A 16 -3.66 -24.07 5.39
N VAL A 17 -4.35 -23.64 4.33
CA VAL A 17 -5.38 -24.45 3.66
C VAL A 17 -4.82 -25.22 2.46
N TYR A 18 -4.22 -24.53 1.48
CA TYR A 18 -3.74 -25.20 0.27
C TYR A 18 -2.41 -25.94 0.47
N GLY A 19 -1.58 -25.52 1.43
CA GLY A 19 -0.30 -26.15 1.75
C GLY A 19 -0.44 -27.61 2.19
N PRO A 20 -1.23 -27.92 3.24
CA PRO A 20 -1.44 -29.30 3.67
C PRO A 20 -2.17 -30.15 2.62
N VAL A 21 -3.15 -29.58 1.90
CA VAL A 21 -3.91 -30.30 0.87
C VAL A 21 -3.04 -30.68 -0.31
N SER A 22 -2.22 -29.76 -0.82
CA SER A 22 -1.27 -30.06 -1.89
C SER A 22 -0.21 -31.08 -1.46
N LEU A 23 0.29 -30.97 -0.23
CA LEU A 23 1.24 -31.93 0.33
C LEU A 23 0.63 -33.33 0.46
N TYR A 24 -0.63 -33.44 0.89
CA TYR A 24 -1.35 -34.72 0.95
C TYR A 24 -1.45 -35.38 -0.44
N TYR A 25 -1.82 -34.62 -1.48
CA TYR A 25 -1.91 -35.17 -2.83
C TYR A 25 -0.56 -35.53 -3.44
N LEU A 26 0.49 -34.77 -3.11
CA LEU A 26 1.87 -35.04 -3.55
C LEU A 26 2.49 -36.28 -2.90
N THR A 27 2.15 -36.55 -1.63
CA THR A 27 2.86 -37.57 -0.83
C THR A 27 2.01 -38.82 -0.57
N LEU A 28 0.76 -38.67 -0.13
CA LEU A 28 -0.09 -39.80 0.26
C LEU A 28 -0.97 -40.30 -0.88
N ALA A 29 -1.49 -39.40 -1.72
CA ALA A 29 -2.39 -39.79 -2.81
C ALA A 29 -1.67 -40.25 -4.09
N GLN A 30 -0.33 -40.11 -4.16
CA GLN A 30 0.51 -40.45 -5.32
C GLN A 30 0.05 -39.83 -6.65
N GLU A 31 -0.62 -38.67 -6.61
CA GLU A 31 -1.05 -37.92 -7.79
C GLU A 31 -0.32 -36.58 -7.87
N PRO A 32 0.96 -36.58 -8.32
CA PRO A 32 1.81 -35.40 -8.25
C PRO A 32 1.31 -34.23 -9.10
N ILE A 33 0.60 -34.53 -10.20
CA ILE A 33 0.03 -33.53 -11.10
C ILE A 33 -1.06 -32.72 -10.41
N LYS A 34 -1.99 -33.38 -9.69
CA LYS A 34 -3.07 -32.69 -8.98
C LYS A 34 -2.54 -31.89 -7.80
N GLY A 35 -1.60 -32.44 -7.03
CA GLY A 35 -0.96 -31.73 -5.92
C GLY A 35 -0.21 -30.48 -6.35
N SER A 36 0.54 -30.55 -7.46
CA SER A 36 1.26 -29.40 -8.02
C SER A 36 0.31 -28.32 -8.53
N LEU A 37 -0.77 -28.70 -9.23
CA LEU A 37 -1.80 -27.75 -9.68
C LEU A 37 -2.44 -27.00 -8.51
N ILE A 38 -2.80 -27.71 -7.43
CA ILE A 38 -3.39 -27.10 -6.23
C ILE A 38 -2.40 -26.13 -5.56
N LEU A 39 -1.12 -26.50 -5.50
CA LEU A 39 -0.08 -25.65 -4.91
C LEU A 39 0.14 -24.36 -5.71
N ILE A 40 0.27 -24.48 -7.04
CA ILE A 40 0.44 -23.33 -7.94
C ILE A 40 -0.79 -22.42 -7.89
N TYR A 41 -1.99 -23.00 -7.96
CA TYR A 41 -3.23 -22.25 -7.89
C TYR A 41 -3.35 -21.51 -6.54
N GLY A 42 -3.04 -22.18 -5.44
CA GLY A 42 -3.04 -21.59 -4.10
C GLY A 42 -2.07 -20.42 -3.98
N ILE A 43 -0.84 -20.56 -4.47
CA ILE A 43 0.15 -19.46 -4.41
C ILE A 43 -0.31 -18.27 -5.26
N ILE A 44 -0.75 -18.49 -6.50
CA ILE A 44 -1.09 -17.39 -7.41
C ILE A 44 -2.36 -16.68 -6.97
N PHE A 45 -3.44 -17.42 -6.73
CA PHE A 45 -4.75 -16.81 -6.47
C PHE A 45 -4.99 -16.46 -5.01
N LEU A 46 -4.45 -17.23 -4.06
CA LEU A 46 -4.69 -17.01 -2.62
C LEU A 46 -3.59 -16.21 -1.93
N GLN A 47 -2.37 -16.18 -2.47
CA GLN A 47 -1.26 -15.38 -1.93
C GLN A 47 -1.01 -14.13 -2.78
N ILE A 48 -0.58 -14.31 -4.03
CA ILE A 48 -0.09 -13.21 -4.87
C ILE A 48 -1.21 -12.23 -5.23
N LEU A 49 -2.36 -12.74 -5.69
CA LEU A 49 -3.46 -11.90 -6.14
C LEU A 49 -4.01 -10.96 -5.05
N PRO A 50 -4.36 -11.41 -3.84
CA PRO A 50 -4.80 -10.50 -2.78
C PRO A 50 -3.67 -9.59 -2.29
N GLU A 51 -2.41 -10.02 -2.32
CA GLU A 51 -1.31 -9.16 -1.90
C GLU A 51 -1.05 -8.02 -2.91
N ILE A 52 -1.21 -8.27 -4.20
CA ILE A 52 -1.06 -7.29 -5.29
C ILE A 52 -2.31 -6.44 -5.49
N PHE A 53 -3.52 -6.96 -5.25
CA PHE A 53 -4.77 -6.21 -5.50
C PHE A 53 -5.41 -5.69 -4.22
N LEU A 54 -5.61 -6.57 -3.22
CA LEU A 54 -6.33 -6.24 -2.00
C LEU A 54 -5.55 -5.24 -1.15
N ARG A 55 -4.23 -5.44 -1.02
CA ARG A 55 -3.37 -4.59 -0.19
C ARG A 55 -3.28 -3.14 -0.72
N PRO A 56 -3.04 -2.87 -2.02
CA PRO A 56 -3.10 -1.50 -2.53
C PRO A 56 -4.52 -0.97 -2.69
N TYR A 57 -5.54 -1.79 -2.95
CA TYR A 57 -6.93 -1.28 -3.02
C TYR A 57 -7.45 -0.81 -1.65
N VAL A 58 -7.07 -1.50 -0.57
CA VAL A 58 -7.40 -1.10 0.80
C VAL A 58 -6.46 0.01 1.28
N GLY A 59 -5.18 -0.01 0.87
CA GLY A 59 -4.17 0.97 1.23
C GLY A 59 -4.22 2.29 0.42
N SER A 60 -4.81 2.29 -0.78
CA SER A 60 -4.91 3.47 -1.64
C SER A 60 -5.81 4.54 -1.05
N LYS A 61 -6.76 4.16 -0.18
CA LYS A 61 -7.59 5.13 0.54
C LYS A 61 -6.81 6.00 1.53
N SER A 62 -5.60 5.61 1.90
CA SER A 62 -4.83 6.34 2.93
C SER A 62 -3.77 7.26 2.35
N LEU A 63 -3.44 7.17 1.06
CA LEU A 63 -2.41 7.99 0.43
C LEU A 63 -2.75 8.25 -1.04
N ASP A 64 -3.64 9.21 -1.30
CA ASP A 64 -3.83 9.85 -2.62
C ASP A 64 -2.60 10.71 -3.02
N GLU A 65 -1.39 10.24 -2.67
CA GLU A 65 -0.14 10.92 -2.96
C GLU A 65 0.56 10.22 -4.12
N HIS A 66 1.01 11.03 -5.10
CA HIS A 66 1.72 10.51 -6.25
C HIS A 66 2.94 9.71 -5.76
N PRO A 67 3.05 8.39 -6.09
CA PRO A 67 4.13 7.53 -5.58
C PRO A 67 5.55 8.05 -5.87
N LEU A 68 5.68 8.90 -6.90
CA LEU A 68 6.89 9.61 -7.26
C LEU A 68 7.42 10.53 -6.15
N ILE A 69 6.54 11.20 -5.38
CA ILE A 69 6.96 12.10 -4.30
C ILE A 69 7.64 11.31 -3.18
N ILE A 70 7.03 10.19 -2.78
CA ILE A 70 7.59 9.31 -1.74
C ILE A 70 8.90 8.68 -2.23
N PHE A 71 8.94 8.24 -3.49
CA PHE A 71 10.14 7.70 -4.12
C PHE A 71 11.29 8.71 -4.16
N ILE A 72 11.01 9.96 -4.53
CA ILE A 72 12.00 11.04 -4.51
C ILE A 72 12.50 11.28 -3.09
N GLY A 73 11.65 11.27 -2.07
CA GLY A 73 12.07 11.39 -0.66
C GLY A 73 12.98 10.25 -0.23
N PHE A 74 12.69 9.04 -0.68
CA PHE A 74 13.47 7.84 -0.35
C PHE A 74 14.83 7.80 -1.08
N LEU A 75 14.94 8.37 -2.28
CA LEU A 75 16.21 8.50 -3.00
C LEU A 75 17.03 9.69 -2.50
N ALA A 76 16.40 10.86 -2.37
CA ALA A 76 17.08 12.10 -2.00
C ALA A 76 17.52 12.10 -0.54
N GLY A 77 16.72 11.50 0.36
CA GLY A 77 17.02 11.44 1.79
C GLY A 77 18.39 10.83 2.09
N PRO A 78 18.67 9.57 1.69
CA PRO A 78 19.96 8.94 1.88
C PRO A 78 21.12 9.66 1.19
N LEU A 79 20.87 10.28 0.03
CA LEU A 79 21.88 11.04 -0.70
C LEU A 79 22.38 12.24 0.12
N VAL A 80 21.49 12.93 0.83
CA VAL A 80 21.80 14.18 1.56
C VAL A 80 22.21 13.91 3.02
N LEU A 81 21.56 12.94 3.69
CA LEU A 81 21.68 12.70 5.14
C LEU A 81 22.31 11.34 5.48
N GLY A 82 22.77 10.57 4.48
CA GLY A 82 23.29 9.21 4.66
C GLY A 82 22.19 8.24 5.11
N LEU A 83 22.56 7.13 5.77
CA LEU A 83 21.61 6.06 6.11
C LEU A 83 20.37 6.54 6.92
N LYS A 84 20.52 7.58 7.74
CA LYS A 84 19.43 8.20 8.52
C LYS A 84 18.39 8.89 7.63
N GLY A 85 18.83 9.35 6.46
CA GLY A 85 18.01 10.00 5.44
C GLY A 85 16.97 9.09 4.81
N LEU A 86 17.09 7.76 4.91
CA LEU A 86 16.12 6.81 4.37
C LEU A 86 14.73 6.98 5.00
N ILE A 87 14.71 7.32 6.30
CA ILE A 87 13.47 7.56 7.07
C ILE A 87 13.13 9.05 7.06
N LEU A 88 14.13 9.92 7.24
CA LEU A 88 13.91 11.36 7.33
C LEU A 88 13.47 12.00 5.99
N GLY A 89 13.96 11.49 4.86
CA GLY A 89 13.66 12.02 3.52
C GLY A 89 12.16 11.98 3.17
N PRO A 90 11.53 10.78 3.18
CA PRO A 90 10.09 10.67 2.97
C PRO A 90 9.28 11.46 4.00
N LEU A 91 9.70 11.44 5.27
CA LEU A 91 9.00 12.11 6.37
C LEU A 91 8.90 13.63 6.15
N ILE A 92 10.02 14.29 5.79
CA ILE A 92 10.04 15.74 5.54
C ILE A 92 9.19 16.10 4.32
N LEU A 93 9.21 15.29 3.25
CA LEU A 93 8.39 15.55 2.07
C LEU A 93 6.89 15.46 2.36
N ILE A 94 6.46 14.44 3.10
CA ILE A 94 5.05 14.27 3.50
C ILE A 94 4.59 15.48 4.33
N LEU A 95 5.37 15.90 5.33
CA LEU A 95 5.03 17.07 6.16
C LEU A 95 4.94 18.36 5.34
N THR A 96 5.88 18.56 4.41
CA THR A 96 5.90 19.75 3.55
C THR A 96 4.69 19.78 2.63
N LYS A 97 4.34 18.64 2.03
CA LYS A 97 3.17 18.50 1.16
C LYS A 97 1.88 18.76 1.93
N GLU A 98 1.74 18.20 3.13
CA GLU A 98 0.55 18.41 3.97
C GLU A 98 0.38 19.89 4.34
N PHE A 99 1.49 20.55 4.71
CA PHE A 99 1.47 21.99 4.99
C PHE A 99 1.08 22.83 3.76
N LEU A 100 1.63 22.50 2.59
CA LEU A 100 1.33 23.21 1.34
C LEU A 100 -0.12 23.00 0.89
N PHE A 101 -0.63 21.79 1.05
CA PHE A 101 -2.03 21.46 0.75
C PHE A 101 -2.97 22.26 1.66
N ASN A 102 -2.72 22.25 2.97
CA ASN A 102 -3.49 23.04 3.93
C ASN A 102 -3.44 24.55 3.65
N TYR A 103 -2.27 25.11 3.29
CA TYR A 103 -2.17 26.52 2.93
C TYR A 103 -2.94 26.86 1.65
N THR A 104 -2.87 25.98 0.65
CA THR A 104 -3.58 26.17 -0.63
C THR A 104 -5.09 26.12 -0.42
N ASP A 105 -5.57 25.25 0.47
CA ASP A 105 -7.00 25.11 0.81
C ASP A 105 -7.53 26.34 1.58
N LEU A 106 -6.69 26.94 2.42
CA LEU A 106 -7.00 28.21 3.09
C LEU A 106 -7.05 29.41 2.13
N VAL A 107 -6.22 29.40 1.08
CA VAL A 107 -6.22 30.47 0.06
C VAL A 107 -7.36 30.30 -0.94
N SER A 108 -7.70 29.06 -1.31
CA SER A 108 -8.79 28.76 -2.26
C SER A 108 -10.19 28.99 -1.66
N SER A 109 -10.32 29.00 -0.33
CA SER A 109 -11.55 29.31 0.39
C SER A 109 -11.81 30.81 0.59
N VAL A 110 -10.90 31.70 0.15
CA VAL A 110 -11.11 33.16 0.12
C VAL A 110 -11.92 33.53 -1.13
N PRO A 111 -13.18 33.99 -1.00
CA PRO A 111 -14.01 34.33 -2.15
C PRO A 111 -13.43 35.53 -2.90
N SER A 112 -13.29 35.39 -4.22
CA SER A 112 -12.96 36.42 -5.20
C SER A 112 -14.08 37.46 -5.36
N GLN A 113 -14.61 38.02 -4.26
CA GLN A 113 -15.77 38.91 -4.29
C GLN A 113 -15.43 40.42 -4.30
N ASN A 114 -14.14 40.81 -4.26
CA ASN A 114 -13.74 42.23 -4.22
C ASN A 114 -13.07 42.75 -5.51
N ARG A 115 -13.45 42.25 -6.71
CA ARG A 115 -12.90 42.76 -7.99
C ARG A 115 -13.93 43.42 -8.92
N ILE A 116 -15.23 43.37 -8.59
CA ILE A 116 -16.27 43.91 -9.47
C ILE A 116 -16.80 45.29 -9.00
N GLU A 117 -16.56 45.70 -7.75
CA GLU A 117 -17.06 46.99 -7.23
C GLU A 117 -16.21 48.21 -7.58
N ASP A 118 -14.99 48.03 -8.12
CA ASP A 118 -14.06 49.15 -8.43
C ASP A 118 -14.13 49.57 -9.92
N LYS A 119 -15.24 49.26 -10.59
CA LYS A 119 -15.48 49.59 -12.01
C LYS A 119 -16.76 50.38 -12.28
N GLU A 120 -17.46 50.80 -11.23
CA GLU A 120 -18.62 51.68 -11.33
C GLU A 120 -18.39 52.92 -10.45
N ASP A 121 -17.36 53.71 -10.78
CA ASP A 121 -17.25 55.13 -10.41
C ASP A 121 -16.72 55.92 -11.62
#